data_AF-A0A533TAL9-F1
#
_entry.id   AF-A0A533TAL9-F1
#
_cell.length_a   1.000
_cell.length_b   1.000
_cell.length_c   1.000
_cell.angle_alpha   90.00
_cell.angle_beta   90.00
_cell.angle_gamma   90.00
#
_symmetry.space_group_name_H-M   'P 1'
#
loop_
_entity.id
_entity.type
_entity.pdbx_description
1 polymer ?
#
loop_
_entity_poly.entity_id
_entity_poly.type
_entity_poly.pdbx_seq_one_letter_code
_entity_poly.pdbx_strand_id
1 'polypeptide(L)'
;ATLSDVTALKEYGVDYTFIVNGISAGKLEYREGNMQGNPWLRVLRGQLEQLITEKFGADYLVQQNRQTELRVIKKEMMVLKKRLKELEARKAELEVALMKAED
;
A
#
# COMPACT_ATOMS: atom_id res chain seq x y z
N ALA A 1 -6.75 -15.89 2.05
CA ALA A 1 -5.80 -14.95 2.68
C ALA A 1 -6.52 -14.12 3.74
N THR A 2 -5.81 -13.67 4.79
CA THR A 2 -6.34 -12.70 5.77
C THR A 2 -5.63 -11.36 5.63
N LEU A 3 -6.26 -10.28 6.08
CA LEU A 3 -5.65 -8.95 6.14
C LEU A 3 -6.10 -8.18 7.39
N SER A 4 -5.33 -7.17 7.77
CA SER A 4 -5.70 -6.24 8.83
C SER A 4 -6.60 -5.12 8.32
N ASP A 5 -7.21 -4.39 9.25
CA ASP A 5 -7.90 -3.12 8.99
C ASP A 5 -7.00 -2.07 8.31
N VAL A 6 -5.74 -1.97 8.73
CA VAL A 6 -4.76 -1.07 8.09
C VAL A 6 -4.50 -1.46 6.63
N THR A 7 -4.36 -2.75 6.36
CA THR A 7 -4.19 -3.25 4.99
C THR A 7 -5.47 -3.06 4.18
N ALA A 8 -6.65 -3.23 4.80
CA ALA A 8 -7.94 -3.05 4.14
C ALA A 8 -8.15 -1.60 3.68
N LEU A 9 -7.81 -0.65 4.55
CA LEU A 9 -7.82 0.78 4.21
C LEU A 9 -6.85 1.08 3.07
N LYS A 10 -5.65 0.48 3.10
CA LYS A 10 -4.62 0.75 2.10
C LYS A 10 -4.97 0.20 0.73
N GLU A 11 -5.49 -1.03 0.67
CA GLU A 11 -5.74 -1.76 -0.58
C GLU A 11 -7.14 -1.50 -1.16
N TYR A 12 -8.14 -1.32 -0.29
CA TYR A 12 -9.54 -1.19 -0.69
C TYR A 12 -10.19 0.12 -0.28
N GLY A 13 -9.51 0.99 0.48
CA GLY A 13 -10.09 2.26 0.91
C GLY A 13 -11.20 2.15 1.95
N VAL A 14 -11.43 0.97 2.53
CA VAL A 14 -12.42 0.75 3.59
C VAL A 14 -11.79 0.87 4.97
N ASP A 15 -12.44 1.61 5.86
CA ASP A 15 -11.91 1.89 7.19
C ASP A 15 -12.31 0.85 8.24
N TYR A 16 -11.81 1.04 9.45
CA TYR A 16 -12.12 0.21 10.61
C TYR A 16 -13.63 0.13 10.88
N THR A 17 -14.35 1.25 10.74
CA THR A 17 -15.81 1.32 10.97
C THR A 17 -16.57 0.43 10.00
N PHE A 18 -16.18 0.43 8.71
CA PHE A 18 -16.76 -0.47 7.72
C PHE A 18 -16.58 -1.94 8.11
N ILE A 19 -15.40 -2.31 8.60
CA ILE A 19 -15.09 -3.67 9.04
C ILE A 19 -15.91 -4.05 10.27
N VAL A 20 -15.97 -3.19 11.30
CA VAL A 20 -16.75 -3.44 12.52
C VAL A 20 -18.24 -3.58 12.20
N ASN A 21 -18.77 -2.79 11.27
CA ASN A 21 -20.15 -2.93 10.81
C ASN A 21 -20.38 -4.28 10.10
N GLY A 22 -19.42 -4.73 9.29
CA GLY A 22 -19.47 -6.04 8.64
C GLY A 22 -19.44 -7.21 9.63
N ILE A 23 -18.62 -7.09 10.68
CA ILE A 23 -18.56 -8.05 11.80
C ILE A 23 -19.89 -8.07 12.56
N SER A 24 -20.39 -6.89 12.94
CA SER A 24 -21.64 -6.76 13.70
C SER A 24 -22.85 -7.27 12.93
N ALA A 25 -22.82 -7.19 11.60
CA ALA A 25 -23.84 -7.74 10.71
C ALA A 25 -23.66 -9.25 10.43
N GLY A 26 -22.65 -9.92 11.01
CA GLY A 26 -22.36 -11.33 10.79
C GLY A 26 -21.82 -11.65 9.38
N LYS A 27 -21.37 -10.64 8.63
CA LYS A 27 -20.84 -10.80 7.26
C LYS A 27 -19.34 -11.05 7.21
N LEU A 28 -18.61 -10.67 8.25
CA LEU A 28 -17.17 -10.86 8.35
C LEU A 28 -16.83 -11.71 9.58
N GLU A 29 -16.07 -12.77 9.36
CA GLU A 29 -15.33 -13.42 10.42
C GLU A 29 -14.09 -12.60 10.75
N TYR A 30 -13.77 -12.52 12.03
CA TYR A 30 -12.62 -11.79 12.52
C TYR A 30 -11.85 -12.59 13.57
N ARG A 31 -10.58 -12.24 13.70
CA ARG A 31 -9.74 -12.59 14.85
C ARG A 31 -9.10 -11.34 15.38
N GLU A 32 -9.05 -11.22 16.69
CA GLU A 32 -8.24 -10.21 17.34
C GLU A 32 -6.79 -10.65 17.35
N GLY A 33 -5.91 -9.74 16.96
CA GLY A 33 -4.48 -9.84 17.14
C GLY A 33 -3.99 -8.74 18.08
N ASN A 34 -2.85 -8.97 18.71
CA ASN A 34 -2.17 -7.95 19.48
C ASN A 34 -0.71 -7.87 19.00
N MET A 35 -0.32 -6.71 18.47
CA MET A 35 1.08 -6.46 18.09
C MET A 35 1.61 -5.35 18.98
N GLN A 36 2.52 -5.70 19.89
CA GLN A 36 3.18 -4.76 20.81
C GLN A 36 2.21 -3.87 21.61
N GLY A 37 1.10 -4.43 22.08
CA GLY A 37 0.10 -3.72 22.87
C GLY A 37 -0.97 -3.00 22.04
N ASN A 38 -0.86 -2.98 20.71
CA ASN A 38 -1.87 -2.41 19.84
C ASN A 38 -2.81 -3.51 19.31
N PRO A 39 -4.10 -3.51 19.69
CA PRO A 39 -5.06 -4.46 19.17
C PRO A 39 -5.37 -4.17 17.70
N TRP A 40 -5.48 -5.22 16.90
CA TRP A 40 -5.83 -5.10 15.49
C TRP A 40 -6.76 -6.23 15.07
N LEU A 41 -7.67 -5.92 14.15
CA LEU A 41 -8.60 -6.88 13.59
C LEU A 41 -7.96 -7.56 12.39
N ARG A 42 -8.11 -8.87 12.31
CA ARG A 42 -7.74 -9.66 11.13
C ARG A 42 -9.00 -10.31 10.56
N VAL A 43 -9.30 -10.01 9.30
CA VAL A 43 -10.48 -10.52 8.58
C VAL A 43 -10.10 -11.33 7.35
N LEU A 44 -11.02 -12.17 6.87
CA LEU A 44 -10.84 -12.95 5.64
C LEU A 44 -11.00 -12.04 4.41
N ARG A 45 -10.00 -12.06 3.52
CA ARG A 45 -9.98 -11.21 2.31
C ARG A 45 -11.21 -11.41 1.42
N GLY A 46 -11.56 -12.67 1.14
CA GLY A 46 -12.70 -12.98 0.27
C GLY A 46 -14.04 -12.48 0.84
N GLN A 47 -14.26 -12.60 2.16
CA GLN A 47 -15.47 -12.08 2.79
C GLN A 47 -15.53 -10.55 2.72
N LEU A 48 -14.39 -9.88 2.91
CA LEU A 48 -14.32 -8.43 2.79
C LEU A 48 -14.56 -7.95 1.35
N GLU A 49 -13.94 -8.60 0.35
CA GLU A 49 -14.16 -8.28 -1.06
C GLU A 49 -15.61 -8.52 -1.48
N GLN A 50 -16.24 -9.59 -1.00
CA GLN A 50 -17.65 -9.85 -1.22
C GLN A 50 -18.51 -8.74 -0.61
N LEU A 51 -18.27 -8.36 0.64
CA LEU A 51 -18.98 -7.27 1.31
C LEU A 51 -18.81 -5.93 0.58
N ILE A 52 -17.60 -5.62 0.11
CA ILE A 52 -17.31 -4.42 -0.69
C ILE A 52 -18.08 -4.45 -2.00
N THR A 53 -18.10 -5.60 -2.69
CA THR A 53 -18.83 -5.78 -3.94
C THR A 53 -20.34 -5.60 -3.73
N GLU A 54 -20.89 -6.14 -2.64
CA GLU A 54 -22.29 -5.95 -2.27
C GLU A 54 -22.65 -4.48 -1.98
N LYS A 55 -21.72 -3.70 -1.42
CA LYS A 55 -21.95 -2.30 -1.01
C LYS A 55 -21.66 -1.27 -2.10
N PHE A 56 -20.63 -1.50 -2.91
CA PHE A 56 -20.07 -0.52 -3.83
C PHE A 56 -20.01 -1.02 -5.29
N GLY A 57 -20.32 -2.29 -5.53
CA GLY A 57 -20.24 -2.93 -6.85
C GLY A 57 -18.84 -3.46 -7.18
N ALA A 58 -18.78 -4.33 -8.20
CA ALA A 58 -17.53 -4.97 -8.63
C ALA A 58 -16.50 -3.98 -9.21
N ASP A 59 -16.97 -2.91 -9.86
CA ASP A 59 -16.10 -1.89 -10.45
C ASP A 59 -15.26 -1.15 -9.40
N TYR A 60 -15.76 -1.06 -8.16
CA TYR A 60 -15.03 -0.44 -7.06
C TYR A 60 -13.72 -1.18 -6.76
N LEU A 61 -13.73 -2.51 -6.69
CA LEU A 61 -12.52 -3.30 -6.45
C LEU A 61 -11.49 -3.12 -7.57
N VAL A 62 -11.95 -3.10 -8.82
CA VAL A 62 -11.08 -2.85 -9.98
C VAL A 62 -10.43 -1.48 -9.90
N GLN A 63 -11.21 -0.45 -9.54
CA GLN A 63 -10.70 0.90 -9.37
C GLN A 63 -9.68 1.00 -8.21
N GLN A 64 -9.97 0.42 -7.06
CA GLN A 64 -9.06 0.43 -5.90
C GLN A 64 -7.75 -0.30 -6.20
N ASN A 65 -7.79 -1.43 -6.89
CA ASN A 65 -6.60 -2.15 -7.34
C ASN A 65 -5.72 -1.28 -8.25
N ARG A 66 -6.33 -0.61 -9.25
CA ARG A 66 -5.61 0.32 -10.15
C ARG A 66 -5.01 1.50 -9.38
N GLN A 67 -5.73 2.06 -8.40
CA GLN A 67 -5.21 3.16 -7.58
C GLN A 67 -4.05 2.71 -6.69
N THR A 68 -4.12 1.52 -6.12
CA THR A 68 -3.06 0.93 -5.30
C THR A 68 -1.81 0.70 -6.14
N GLU A 69 -1.95 0.08 -7.31
CA GLU A 69 -0.85 -0.14 -8.26
C GLU A 69 -0.22 1.19 -8.69
N LEU A 70 -1.03 2.20 -9.04
CA LEU A 70 -0.54 3.52 -9.40
C LEU A 70 0.25 4.18 -8.26
N ARG A 71 -0.17 3.99 -7.00
CA ARG A 71 0.56 4.51 -5.83
C ARG A 71 1.92 3.82 -5.67
N VAL A 72 1.98 2.51 -5.91
CA VAL A 72 3.23 1.73 -5.88
C VAL A 72 4.19 2.24 -6.96
N ILE A 73 3.73 2.32 -8.21
CA ILE A 73 4.53 2.81 -9.35
C ILE A 73 5.05 4.24 -9.08
N LYS A 74 4.20 5.15 -8.59
CA LYS A 74 4.63 6.52 -8.25
C LYS A 74 5.72 6.55 -7.20
N LYS A 75 5.63 5.69 -6.17
CA LYS A 75 6.65 5.59 -5.12
C LYS A 75 7.97 5.06 -5.69
N GLU A 76 7.92 4.02 -6.50
CA GLU A 76 9.11 3.46 -7.17
C GLU A 76 9.78 4.50 -8.07
N MET A 77 9.01 5.21 -8.89
CA MET A 77 9.51 6.31 -9.73
C MET A 77 10.21 7.38 -8.88
N MET A 78 9.65 7.75 -7.72
CA MET A 78 10.25 8.73 -6.84
C MET A 78 11.61 8.25 -6.29
N VAL A 79 11.67 7.00 -5.82
CA VAL A 79 12.90 6.40 -5.29
C VAL A 79 13.98 6.32 -6.38
N LEU A 80 13.62 5.87 -7.58
CA LEU A 80 14.54 5.77 -8.70
C LEU A 80 15.05 7.13 -9.15
N LYS A 81 14.19 8.15 -9.21
CA LYS A 81 14.61 9.53 -9.52
C LYS A 81 15.60 10.08 -8.49
N LYS A 82 15.39 9.79 -7.20
CA LYS A 82 16.36 10.18 -6.17
C LYS A 82 17.70 9.49 -6.40
N ARG A 83 17.69 8.19 -6.66
CA ARG A 83 18.91 7.42 -6.91
C ARG A 83 19.66 7.90 -8.16
N LEU A 84 18.93 8.23 -9.22
CA LEU A 84 19.51 8.79 -10.44
C LEU A 84 20.27 10.07 -10.16
N LYS A 85 19.67 11.02 -9.41
CA LYS A 85 20.33 12.27 -9.02
C LYS A 85 21.62 12.05 -8.22
N GLU A 86 21.61 11.10 -7.28
CA GLU A 86 22.81 10.75 -6.52
C GLU A 86 23.94 10.24 -7.42
N LEU A 87 23.60 9.41 -8.42
CA LEU A 87 24.56 8.87 -9.38
C LEU A 87 25.07 9.94 -10.33
N GLU A 88 24.20 10.84 -10.81
CA GLU A 88 24.59 11.98 -11.65
C GLU A 88 25.56 12.92 -10.92
N ALA A 89 25.28 13.24 -9.65
CA ALA A 89 26.19 14.04 -8.84
C ALA A 89 27.56 13.36 -8.68
N ARG A 90 27.57 12.07 -8.35
CA ARG A 90 28.81 11.31 -8.20
C ARG A 90 29.60 11.20 -9.50
N LYS A 91 28.91 11.05 -10.64
CA LYS A 91 29.53 11.04 -11.96
C LYS A 91 30.25 12.38 -12.23
N ALA A 92 29.56 13.50 -12.00
CA ALA A 92 30.13 14.83 -12.23
C ALA A 92 31.38 15.09 -11.36
N GLU A 93 31.35 14.68 -10.08
CA GLU A 93 32.53 14.76 -9.20
C GLU A 93 33.74 14.02 -9.77
N LEU A 94 33.53 12.80 -10.28
CA LEU A 94 34.58 11.97 -10.84
C LEU A 94 35.11 12.53 -12.17
N GLU A 95 34.23 13.05 -13.03
CA GLU A 95 34.63 13.71 -14.28
C GLU A 95 35.52 14.94 -14.02
N VAL A 96 35.17 15.77 -13.03
CA VAL A 96 36.00 16.91 -12.62
C VAL A 96 37.33 16.46 -12.02
N ALA A 97 37.34 15.37 -11.24
CA ALA A 97 38.57 14.83 -10.67
C ALA A 97 39.53 14.28 -11.74
N LEU A 98 38.99 13.65 -12.79
CA LEU A 98 39.79 13.16 -13.92
C LEU A 98 40.40 14.30 -14.74
N MET A 99 39.62 15.34 -15.06
CA MET A 99 40.14 16.50 -15.79
C MET A 99 41.32 17.17 -15.05
N LYS A 100 41.24 17.27 -13.72
CA LYS A 100 42.32 17.86 -12.90
C LYS A 100 43.56 16.97 -12.75
N ALA A 101 43.46 15.68 -13.06
CA ALA A 101 44.59 14.75 -12.99
C ALA A 101 45.37 14.69 -14.31
N GLU A 102 44.82 15.27 -15.38
CA GLU A 102 45.43 15.33 -16.72
C GLU A 102 46.14 16.68 -16.99
N ASP A 103 45.94 17.69 -16.13
CA ASP A 103 46.65 18.98 -16.09
C ASP A 103 47.89 18.94 -15.17
#